data_AF-A0A2V8H8K1-F1
#
_entry.id   AF-A0A2V8H8K1-F1
#
_cell.length_a   1.000
_cell.length_b   1.000
_cell.length_c   1.000
_cell.angle_alpha   90.00
_cell.angle_beta   90.00
_cell.angle_gamma   90.00
#
_symmetry.space_group_name_H-M   'P 1'
#
loop_
_entity.id
_entity.type
_entity.pdbx_description
1 polymer ?
#
loop_
_entity_poly.entity_id
_entity_poly.type
_entity_poly.pdbx_seq_one_letter_code
_entity_poly.pdbx_strand_id
1 'polypeptide(L)'
;MYELAAVILVLIFAVLFAYVVAPLVQLAERPIRIATRRWRLPRGVAIVLIYLLMAGILSIGGALLLPSAGEQVDDMIASAPAYAQSVVAWERDWSGYYDRLRIPLELRRNIDQSVLAAGQAAVASSRASLFALAGALSNLPWLMLIPILAFFLLKDAVSFRRSFLTALPHRARLHGHRLLEDLNATLGAYIRAQLLACAVAGIVCGIGFAVLGVPYPLLLGALAGALEFIPLVGPLVVAIVASIVAALHAPMLVLWTAGFLGTFRVVEDYVIYPRLIRRG
;
A
#
# COMPACT_ATOMS: atom_id res chain seq x y z
N MET A 1 27.47 -9.82 0.95
CA MET A 1 26.42 -9.69 -0.09
C MET A 1 25.15 -9.00 0.41
N TYR A 2 24.69 -9.23 1.64
CA TYR A 2 23.50 -8.58 2.22
C TYR A 2 23.56 -7.04 2.29
N GLU A 3 24.70 -6.45 2.67
CA GLU A 3 24.90 -5.00 2.73
C GLU A 3 24.73 -4.31 1.35
N LEU A 4 25.23 -4.92 0.28
CA LEU A 4 25.09 -4.39 -1.08
C LEU A 4 23.63 -4.41 -1.55
N ALA A 5 22.90 -5.47 -1.24
CA ALA A 5 21.47 -5.56 -1.55
C ALA A 5 20.67 -4.48 -0.81
N ALA A 6 20.99 -4.22 0.45
CA ALA A 6 20.35 -3.15 1.23
C ALA A 6 20.61 -1.76 0.64
N VAL A 7 21.86 -1.45 0.27
CA VAL A 7 22.21 -0.16 -0.36
C VAL A 7 21.50 0.03 -1.70
N ILE A 8 21.47 -1.01 -2.54
CA ILE A 8 20.76 -0.97 -3.83
C ILE A 8 19.26 -0.75 -3.61
N LEU A 9 18.67 -1.46 -2.64
CA LEU A 9 17.26 -1.32 -2.32
C LEU A 9 16.92 0.11 -1.86
N VAL A 10 17.74 0.68 -0.98
CA VAL A 10 17.56 2.06 -0.50
C VAL A 10 17.68 3.07 -1.65
N LEU A 11 18.63 2.87 -2.56
CA LEU A 11 18.77 3.71 -3.75
C LEU A 11 17.53 3.63 -4.66
N ILE A 12 17.00 2.43 -4.88
CA ILE A 12 15.77 2.23 -5.66
C ILE A 12 14.60 2.98 -5.01
N PHE A 13 14.40 2.83 -3.71
CA PHE A 13 13.35 3.56 -3.00
C PHE A 13 13.56 5.07 -3.02
N ALA A 14 14.80 5.56 -2.92
CA ALA A 14 15.12 6.98 -3.03
C ALA A 14 14.78 7.53 -4.42
N VAL A 15 15.06 6.77 -5.49
CA VAL A 15 14.67 7.14 -6.86
C VAL A 15 13.14 7.15 -6.99
N LEU A 16 12.44 6.13 -6.51
CA LEU A 16 10.97 6.09 -6.55
C LEU A 16 10.35 7.27 -5.79
N PHE A 17 10.82 7.53 -4.57
CA PHE A 17 10.38 8.67 -3.76
C PHE A 17 10.68 10.00 -4.46
N ALA A 18 11.88 10.14 -5.05
CA ALA A 18 12.24 11.30 -5.86
C ALA A 18 11.25 11.54 -7.00
N TYR A 19 10.86 10.50 -7.74
CA TYR A 19 9.89 10.65 -8.83
C TYR A 19 8.47 10.98 -8.33
N VAL A 20 8.06 10.49 -7.16
CA VAL A 20 6.79 10.89 -6.50
C VAL A 20 6.80 12.39 -6.18
N VAL A 21 7.91 12.89 -5.65
CA VAL A 21 8.05 14.27 -5.19
C VAL A 21 8.32 15.26 -6.35
N ALA A 22 9.01 14.81 -7.40
CA ALA A 22 9.40 15.64 -8.53
C ALA A 22 8.27 16.50 -9.14
N PRO A 23 7.06 15.97 -9.46
CA PRO A 23 5.98 16.79 -10.00
C PRO A 23 5.47 17.85 -9.02
N LEU A 24 5.46 17.54 -7.72
CA LEU A 24 5.07 18.49 -6.66
C LEU A 24 6.10 19.62 -6.55
N VAL A 25 7.39 19.30 -6.62
CA VAL A 25 8.47 20.29 -6.61
C VAL A 25 8.42 21.16 -7.88
N GLN A 26 8.21 20.56 -9.05
CA GLN A 26 8.04 21.31 -10.29
C GLN A 26 6.81 22.24 -10.25
N LEU A 27 5.73 21.84 -9.56
CA LEU A 27 4.56 22.67 -9.35
C LEU A 27 4.88 23.86 -8.41
N ALA A 28 5.63 23.63 -7.34
CA ALA A 28 6.10 24.66 -6.42
C ALA A 28 7.14 25.61 -7.06
N GLU A 29 7.94 25.14 -8.02
CA GLU A 29 8.89 25.97 -8.78
C GLU A 29 8.22 26.88 -9.81
N ARG A 30 6.93 26.65 -10.14
CA ARG A 30 6.22 27.50 -11.11
C ARG A 30 6.22 28.94 -10.62
N PRO A 31 6.55 29.92 -11.49
CA PRO A 31 6.67 31.30 -11.07
C PRO A 31 5.33 31.82 -10.56
N ILE A 32 5.27 32.10 -9.27
CA ILE A 32 4.09 32.68 -8.64
C ILE A 32 4.11 34.18 -8.98
N ARG A 33 3.03 34.65 -9.62
CA ARG A 33 2.84 36.09 -9.88
C ARG A 33 2.19 36.69 -8.64
N ILE A 34 2.98 37.38 -7.81
CA ILE A 34 2.46 38.19 -6.70
C ILE A 34 2.75 39.65 -7.04
N ALA A 35 1.70 40.47 -7.10
CA ALA A 35 1.77 41.93 -7.23
C ALA A 35 2.88 42.41 -8.20
N THR A 36 2.72 42.10 -9.50
CA THR A 36 3.60 42.46 -10.63
C THR A 36 5.01 41.81 -10.70
N ARG A 37 5.50 41.13 -9.66
CA ARG A 37 6.85 40.51 -9.66
C ARG A 37 6.75 38.98 -9.85
N ARG A 38 7.57 38.41 -10.74
CA ARG A 38 7.68 36.95 -10.92
C ARG A 38 8.72 36.41 -9.94
N TRP A 39 8.27 35.82 -8.85
CA TRP A 39 9.17 35.10 -7.93
C TRP A 39 9.33 33.65 -8.39
N ARG A 40 10.58 33.18 -8.46
CA ARG A 40 10.91 31.78 -8.69
C ARG A 40 11.57 31.24 -7.44
N LEU A 41 11.00 30.20 -6.86
CA LEU A 41 11.57 29.55 -5.69
C LEU A 41 12.84 28.78 -6.11
N PRO A 42 13.96 28.92 -5.39
CA PRO A 42 15.13 28.09 -5.64
C PRO A 42 14.76 26.63 -5.33
N ARG A 43 15.25 25.71 -6.17
CA ARG A 43 14.90 24.28 -6.15
C ARG A 43 15.01 23.63 -4.76
N GLY A 44 16.07 23.96 -4.01
CA GLY A 44 16.25 23.46 -2.64
C GLY A 44 15.10 23.85 -1.69
N VAL A 45 14.61 25.10 -1.78
CA VAL A 45 13.49 25.58 -0.96
C VAL A 45 12.18 24.93 -1.39
N ALA A 46 11.97 24.74 -2.69
CA ALA A 46 10.79 24.03 -3.19
C ALA A 46 10.74 22.58 -2.68
N ILE A 47 11.88 21.86 -2.66
CA ILE A 47 11.94 20.49 -2.11
C ILE A 47 11.60 20.48 -0.62
N VAL A 48 12.23 21.36 0.18
CA VAL A 48 11.97 21.44 1.63
C VAL A 48 10.51 21.78 1.92
N LEU A 49 9.92 22.72 1.17
CA LEU A 49 8.52 23.08 1.32
C LEU A 49 7.58 21.89 1.04
N ILE A 50 7.84 21.14 -0.03
CA ILE A 50 7.05 19.92 -0.33
C ILE A 50 7.25 18.85 0.73
N TYR A 51 8.47 18.67 1.25
CA TYR A 51 8.72 17.74 2.36
C TYR A 51 7.93 18.13 3.62
N LEU A 52 7.90 19.42 3.96
CA LEU A 52 7.10 19.93 5.08
C LEU A 52 5.61 19.74 4.84
N LEU A 53 5.13 19.96 3.61
CA LEU A 53 3.73 19.76 3.25
C LEU A 53 3.33 18.28 3.31
N MET A 54 4.17 17.38 2.80
CA MET A 54 3.96 15.94 2.90
C MET A 54 3.99 15.47 4.35
N ALA A 55 4.97 15.94 5.13
CA ALA A 55 5.04 15.65 6.56
C ALA A 55 3.78 16.15 7.28
N GLY A 56 3.30 17.36 6.98
CA GLY A 56 2.06 17.90 7.52
C GLY A 56 0.83 17.07 7.16
N ILE A 57 0.67 16.67 5.89
CA ILE A 57 -0.44 15.80 5.45
C ILE A 57 -0.37 14.44 6.15
N LEU A 58 0.82 13.84 6.24
CA LEU A 58 1.02 12.56 6.93
C LEU A 58 0.75 12.69 8.44
N SER A 59 1.17 13.78 9.08
CA SER A 59 0.92 14.03 10.49
C SER A 59 -0.57 14.28 10.77
N ILE A 60 -1.27 15.04 9.93
CA ILE A 60 -2.71 15.29 10.08
C ILE A 60 -3.50 14.02 9.79
N GLY A 61 -3.24 13.37 8.65
CA GLY A 61 -3.87 12.10 8.30
C GLY A 61 -3.60 11.04 9.36
N GLY A 62 -2.36 10.98 9.85
CA GLY A 62 -1.98 10.12 10.97
C GLY A 62 -2.72 10.48 12.26
N ALA A 63 -2.81 11.75 12.65
CA ALA A 63 -3.53 12.16 13.86
C ALA A 63 -5.04 11.87 13.79
N LEU A 64 -5.63 11.85 12.61
CA LEU A 64 -7.04 11.49 12.41
C LEU A 64 -7.24 9.97 12.37
N LEU A 65 -6.33 9.25 11.72
CA LEU A 65 -6.46 7.81 11.46
C LEU A 65 -5.88 6.96 12.59
N LEU A 66 -4.74 7.32 13.19
CA LEU A 66 -4.04 6.51 14.20
C LEU A 66 -4.85 6.31 15.49
N PRO A 67 -5.52 7.31 16.09
CA PRO A 67 -6.31 7.09 17.29
C PRO A 67 -7.46 6.12 17.01
N SER A 68 -8.20 6.37 15.92
CA SER A 68 -9.27 5.47 15.48
C SER A 68 -8.74 4.08 15.16
N ALA A 69 -7.60 3.96 14.47
CA ALA A 69 -6.97 2.69 14.16
C ALA A 69 -6.47 1.95 15.42
N GLY A 70 -5.93 2.69 16.40
CA GLY A 70 -5.44 2.16 17.66
C GLY A 70 -6.58 1.57 18.48
N GLU A 71 -7.66 2.31 18.66
CA GLU A 71 -8.90 1.81 19.29
C GLU A 71 -9.44 0.57 18.56
N GLN A 72 -9.44 0.58 17.22
CA GLN A 72 -9.88 -0.56 16.41
C GLN A 72 -8.99 -1.80 16.58
N VAL A 73 -7.68 -1.61 16.75
CA VAL A 73 -6.74 -2.71 17.03
C VAL A 73 -6.93 -3.24 18.46
N ASP A 74 -7.09 -2.37 19.44
CA ASP A 74 -7.33 -2.74 20.83
C ASP A 74 -8.67 -3.49 20.97
N ASP A 75 -9.72 -3.02 20.31
CA ASP A 75 -11.02 -3.68 20.25
C ASP A 75 -10.94 -5.03 19.52
N MET A 76 -10.15 -5.13 18.45
CA MET A 76 -9.90 -6.40 17.75
C MET A 76 -9.22 -7.42 18.66
N ILE A 77 -8.22 -6.99 19.44
CA ILE A 77 -7.51 -7.86 20.39
C ILE A 77 -8.44 -8.26 21.55
N ALA A 78 -9.18 -7.30 22.11
CA ALA A 78 -10.10 -7.53 23.23
C ALA A 78 -11.27 -8.44 22.85
N SER A 79 -11.75 -8.35 21.61
CA SER A 79 -12.90 -9.12 21.12
C SER A 79 -12.51 -10.46 20.49
N ALA A 80 -11.22 -10.69 20.19
CA ALA A 80 -10.73 -11.96 19.61
C ALA A 80 -11.16 -13.22 20.38
N PRO A 81 -11.17 -13.26 21.75
CA PRO A 81 -11.65 -14.43 22.49
C PRO A 81 -13.16 -14.66 22.34
N ALA A 82 -13.96 -13.59 22.30
CA ALA A 82 -15.41 -13.67 22.11
C ALA A 82 -15.76 -14.15 20.69
N TYR A 83 -14.99 -13.71 19.69
CA TYR A 83 -15.11 -14.16 18.31
C TYR A 83 -14.78 -15.64 18.13
N ALA A 84 -13.72 -16.13 18.77
CA ALA A 84 -13.40 -17.56 18.77
C ALA A 84 -14.54 -18.42 19.35
N GLN A 85 -15.24 -17.91 20.37
CA GLN A 85 -16.41 -18.59 20.95
C GLN A 85 -17.65 -18.49 20.03
N SER A 86 -17.82 -17.40 19.28
CA SER A 86 -18.93 -17.23 18.33
C SER A 86 -18.83 -18.16 17.12
N VAL A 87 -17.62 -18.50 16.65
CA VAL A 87 -17.40 -19.51 15.61
C VAL A 87 -17.83 -20.90 16.08
N VAL A 88 -17.54 -21.25 17.34
CA VAL A 88 -17.98 -22.51 17.98
C VAL A 88 -19.49 -22.50 18.26
N ALA A 89 -20.09 -21.34 18.54
CA ALA A 89 -21.53 -21.20 18.69
C ALA A 89 -22.28 -21.29 17.36
N TRP A 90 -21.72 -20.76 16.27
CA TRP A 90 -22.25 -20.89 14.90
C TRP A 90 -22.24 -22.34 14.42
N GLU A 91 -21.23 -23.13 14.80
CA GLU A 91 -21.17 -24.58 14.60
C GLU A 91 -22.39 -25.29 15.24
N ARG A 92 -22.80 -24.86 16.43
CA ARG A 92 -23.98 -25.39 17.12
C ARG A 92 -25.30 -24.95 16.47
N ASP A 93 -25.40 -23.73 15.96
CA ASP A 93 -26.62 -23.23 15.30
C ASP A 93 -26.83 -23.83 13.90
N TRP A 94 -25.75 -24.13 13.17
CA TRP A 94 -25.81 -24.84 11.89
C TRP A 94 -26.04 -26.36 12.01
N SER A 95 -25.90 -26.94 13.21
CA SER A 95 -26.19 -28.37 13.45
C SER A 95 -27.61 -28.76 12.99
N GLY A 96 -28.58 -27.84 13.13
CA GLY A 96 -29.96 -28.04 12.67
C GLY A 96 -30.14 -28.02 11.15
N TYR A 97 -29.21 -27.44 10.39
CA TYR A 97 -29.24 -27.44 8.92
C TYR A 97 -28.58 -28.71 8.35
N TYR A 98 -27.52 -29.20 9.01
CA TYR A 98 -26.85 -30.45 8.64
C TYR A 98 -27.71 -31.69 8.93
N ASP A 99 -28.56 -31.66 9.95
CA ASP A 99 -29.51 -32.75 10.25
C ASP A 99 -30.59 -32.87 9.18
N ARG A 100 -30.94 -31.76 8.49
CA ARG A 100 -31.88 -31.76 7.35
C ARG A 100 -31.25 -32.30 6.06
N LEU A 101 -29.92 -32.24 5.91
CA LEU A 101 -29.20 -32.65 4.71
C LEU A 101 -28.53 -34.05 4.80
N ARG A 102 -28.66 -34.75 5.95
CA ARG A 102 -28.09 -36.10 6.18
C ARG A 102 -26.60 -36.24 5.82
N ILE A 103 -25.81 -35.21 6.09
CA ILE A 103 -24.36 -35.27 5.80
C ILE A 103 -23.69 -36.26 6.77
N PRO A 104 -22.92 -37.26 6.29
CA PRO A 104 -22.27 -38.26 7.14
C PRO A 104 -21.29 -37.63 8.15
N LEU A 105 -21.26 -38.20 9.36
CA LEU A 105 -20.52 -37.70 10.53
C LEU A 105 -19.01 -37.51 10.27
N GLU A 106 -18.44 -38.33 9.38
CA GLU A 106 -17.03 -38.26 9.00
C GLU A 106 -16.71 -37.01 8.15
N LEU A 107 -17.62 -36.59 7.28
CA LEU A 107 -17.46 -35.38 6.49
C LEU A 107 -17.55 -34.12 7.36
N ARG A 108 -18.43 -34.12 8.37
CA ARG A 108 -18.51 -33.04 9.38
C ARG A 108 -17.19 -32.88 10.12
N ARG A 109 -16.67 -33.96 10.73
CA ARG A 109 -15.40 -33.94 11.48
C ARG A 109 -14.22 -33.45 10.63
N ASN A 110 -14.15 -33.87 9.36
CA ASN A 110 -13.08 -33.45 8.46
C ASN A 110 -13.19 -31.96 8.08
N ILE A 111 -14.40 -31.43 7.90
CA ILE A 111 -14.63 -30.00 7.64
C ILE A 111 -14.28 -29.17 8.87
N ASP A 112 -14.76 -29.55 10.06
CA ASP A 112 -14.51 -28.79 11.29
C ASP A 112 -13.02 -28.75 11.63
N GLN A 113 -12.31 -29.89 11.51
CA GLN A 113 -10.87 -29.95 11.68
C GLN A 113 -10.12 -29.16 10.61
N SER A 114 -10.59 -29.17 9.36
CA SER A 114 -9.98 -28.38 8.28
C SER A 114 -10.20 -26.87 8.46
N VAL A 115 -11.36 -26.44 8.94
CA VAL A 115 -11.69 -25.04 9.23
C VAL A 115 -10.88 -24.54 10.43
N LEU A 116 -10.78 -25.33 11.50
CA LEU A 116 -9.93 -25.02 12.65
C LEU A 116 -8.45 -24.96 12.28
N ALA A 117 -7.96 -25.91 11.49
CA ALA A 117 -6.58 -25.93 11.00
C ALA A 117 -6.30 -24.73 10.06
N ALA A 118 -7.24 -24.41 9.15
CA ALA A 118 -7.14 -23.24 8.28
C ALA A 118 -7.17 -21.92 9.07
N GLY A 119 -8.00 -21.82 10.11
CA GLY A 119 -8.05 -20.67 11.01
C GLY A 119 -6.76 -20.49 11.80
N GLN A 120 -6.20 -21.56 12.35
CA GLN A 120 -4.90 -21.52 13.05
C GLN A 120 -3.74 -21.18 12.11
N ALA A 121 -3.72 -21.75 10.90
CA ALA A 121 -2.73 -21.43 9.88
C ALA A 121 -2.85 -19.96 9.41
N ALA A 122 -4.08 -19.45 9.24
CA ALA A 122 -4.32 -18.05 8.92
C ALA A 122 -3.80 -17.11 10.02
N VAL A 123 -4.06 -17.40 11.29
CA VAL A 123 -3.54 -16.62 12.42
C VAL A 123 -2.01 -16.70 12.55
N ALA A 124 -1.41 -17.87 12.31
CA ALA A 124 0.04 -18.02 12.32
C ALA A 124 0.71 -17.23 11.18
N SER A 125 0.14 -17.29 9.98
CA SER A 125 0.63 -16.57 8.80
C SER A 125 0.45 -15.06 8.92
N SER A 126 -0.63 -14.59 9.55
CA SER A 126 -0.86 -13.16 9.80
C SER A 126 0.11 -12.62 10.85
N ARG A 127 0.36 -13.37 11.93
CA ARG A 127 1.41 -13.03 12.91
C ARG A 127 2.78 -12.95 12.24
N ALA A 128 3.15 -13.94 11.43
CA ALA A 128 4.43 -13.93 10.71
C ALA A 128 4.54 -12.71 9.76
N SER A 129 3.46 -12.36 9.07
CA SER A 129 3.43 -11.19 8.17
C SER A 129 3.50 -9.86 8.93
N LEU A 130 2.82 -9.75 10.08
CA LEU A 130 2.89 -8.59 10.96
C LEU A 130 4.28 -8.44 11.58
N PHE A 131 4.90 -9.53 12.03
CA PHE A 131 6.29 -9.50 12.53
C PHE A 131 7.30 -9.22 11.42
N ALA A 132 7.05 -9.66 10.19
CA ALA A 132 7.88 -9.30 9.04
C ALA A 132 7.77 -7.81 8.71
N LEU A 133 6.56 -7.23 8.78
CA LEU A 133 6.33 -5.78 8.62
C LEU A 133 6.99 -4.99 9.76
N ALA A 134 6.82 -5.41 11.02
CA ALA A 134 7.46 -4.79 12.17
C ALA A 134 9.00 -4.92 12.12
N GLY A 135 9.51 -6.05 11.65
CA GLY A 135 10.92 -6.28 11.40
C GLY A 135 11.46 -5.38 10.27
N ALA A 136 10.68 -5.18 9.20
CA ALA A 136 11.02 -4.23 8.15
C ALA A 136 11.08 -2.78 8.67
N LEU A 137 10.20 -2.42 9.62
CA LEU A 137 10.20 -1.12 10.30
C LEU A 137 11.39 -0.95 11.26
N SER A 138 11.95 -2.03 11.80
CA SER A 138 13.13 -1.97 12.67
C SER A 138 14.42 -1.53 11.94
N ASN A 139 14.43 -1.54 10.60
CA ASN A 139 15.48 -0.94 9.75
C ASN A 139 15.30 0.59 9.57
N LEU A 140 14.82 1.26 10.61
CA LEU A 140 14.52 2.69 10.66
C LEU A 140 15.66 3.63 10.19
N PRO A 141 16.97 3.33 10.42
CA PRO A 141 18.05 4.19 9.93
C PRO A 141 18.09 4.31 8.40
N TRP A 142 17.77 3.23 7.68
CA TRP A 142 17.79 3.22 6.21
C TRP A 142 16.62 3.99 5.61
N LEU A 143 15.48 4.03 6.30
CA LEU A 143 14.30 4.78 5.87
C LEU A 143 14.55 6.29 5.88
N MET A 144 15.35 6.80 6.82
CA MET A 144 15.76 8.21 6.87
C MET A 144 16.71 8.58 5.72
N LEU A 145 17.46 7.62 5.18
CA LEU A 145 18.37 7.85 4.07
C LEU A 145 17.64 8.10 2.74
N ILE A 146 16.45 7.52 2.57
CA ILE A 146 15.60 7.67 1.37
C ILE A 146 15.28 9.13 1.05
N PRO A 147 14.66 9.93 1.94
CA PRO A 147 14.34 11.33 1.66
C PRO A 147 15.60 12.20 1.51
N ILE A 148 16.70 11.86 2.19
CA ILE A 148 18.00 12.55 2.05
C ILE A 148 18.58 12.31 0.65
N LEU A 149 18.67 11.06 0.21
CA LEU A 149 19.12 10.70 -1.14
C LEU A 149 18.22 11.30 -2.21
N ALA A 150 16.90 11.24 -2.01
CA ALA A 150 15.94 11.85 -2.90
C ALA A 150 16.11 13.37 -3.00
N PHE A 151 16.44 14.06 -1.90
CA PHE A 151 16.75 15.48 -1.91
C PHE A 151 17.94 15.78 -2.83
N PHE A 152 19.04 15.02 -2.72
CA PHE A 152 20.20 15.18 -3.59
C PHE A 152 19.88 14.82 -5.05
N LEU A 153 19.15 13.72 -5.28
CA LEU A 153 18.70 13.30 -6.61
C LEU A 153 17.83 14.38 -7.28
N LEU A 154 16.95 15.04 -6.53
CA LEU A 154 16.12 16.13 -7.05
C LEU A 154 16.94 17.40 -7.27
N LYS A 155 17.70 17.84 -6.27
CA LYS A 155 18.46 19.10 -6.35
C LYS A 155 19.45 19.07 -7.51
N ASP A 156 20.19 17.98 -7.64
CA ASP A 156 21.33 17.86 -8.56
C ASP A 156 21.01 16.99 -9.78
N ALA A 157 19.73 16.73 -10.07
CA ALA A 157 19.26 15.91 -11.20
C ALA A 157 19.93 16.26 -12.54
N VAL A 158 20.12 17.55 -12.83
CA VAL A 158 20.73 18.04 -14.07
C VAL A 158 22.23 17.71 -14.10
N SER A 159 22.91 17.84 -12.95
CA SER A 159 24.32 17.50 -12.81
C SER A 159 24.52 15.99 -12.99
N PHE A 160 23.71 15.16 -12.32
CA PHE A 160 23.74 13.71 -12.47
C PHE A 160 23.51 13.27 -13.92
N ARG A 161 22.49 13.84 -14.59
CA ARG A 161 22.24 13.57 -16.01
C ARG A 161 23.43 13.93 -16.87
N ARG A 162 24.03 15.10 -16.66
CA ARG A 162 25.19 15.56 -17.44
C ARG A 162 26.40 14.66 -17.22
N SER A 163 26.73 14.34 -15.97
CA SER A 163 27.84 13.46 -15.60
C SER A 163 27.70 12.07 -16.22
N PHE A 164 26.49 11.49 -16.15
CA PHE A 164 26.20 10.20 -16.76
C PHE A 164 26.37 10.23 -18.28
N LEU A 165 25.85 11.27 -18.96
CA LEU A 165 26.01 11.43 -20.41
C LEU A 165 27.47 11.70 -20.82
N THR A 166 28.27 12.36 -19.98
CA THR A 166 29.69 12.59 -20.28
C THR A 166 30.54 11.33 -20.14
N ALA A 167 30.16 10.41 -19.25
CA ALA A 167 30.82 9.11 -19.08
C ALA A 167 30.59 8.16 -20.26
N LEU A 168 29.53 8.38 -21.05
CA LEU A 168 29.25 7.63 -22.27
C LEU A 168 30.17 8.04 -23.44
N PRO A 169 30.58 7.09 -24.30
CA PRO A 169 31.29 7.38 -25.55
C PRO A 169 30.51 8.36 -26.42
N HIS A 170 31.20 9.23 -27.17
CA HIS A 170 30.57 10.32 -27.93
C HIS A 170 29.45 9.83 -28.87
N ARG A 171 29.64 8.67 -29.51
CA ARG A 171 28.66 8.03 -30.41
C ARG A 171 27.37 7.58 -29.70
N ALA A 172 27.44 7.27 -28.41
CA ALA A 172 26.30 6.79 -27.61
C ALA A 172 25.57 7.91 -26.86
N ARG A 173 26.13 9.13 -26.79
CA ARG A 173 25.55 10.24 -26.00
C ARG A 173 24.15 10.64 -26.43
N LEU A 174 23.90 10.67 -27.75
CA LEU A 174 22.57 11.00 -28.28
C LEU A 174 21.53 9.93 -27.91
N HIS A 175 21.91 8.65 -28.02
CA HIS A 175 21.04 7.53 -27.63
C HIS A 175 20.79 7.52 -26.11
N GLY A 176 21.84 7.74 -25.31
CA GLY A 176 21.72 7.83 -23.86
C GLY A 176 20.81 8.99 -23.41
N HIS A 177 20.85 10.13 -24.10
CA HIS A 177 19.97 11.25 -23.79
C HIS A 177 18.50 10.90 -24.02
N ARG A 178 18.17 10.34 -25.19
CA ARG A 178 16.81 9.91 -25.53
C ARG A 178 16.30 8.85 -24.56
N LEU A 179 17.13 7.85 -24.23
CA LEU A 179 16.78 6.82 -23.26
C LEU A 179 16.45 7.42 -21.89
N LEU A 180 17.22 8.39 -21.41
CA LEU A 180 16.96 9.05 -20.12
C LEU A 180 15.67 9.88 -20.15
N GLU A 181 15.34 10.53 -21.28
CA GLU A 181 14.08 11.23 -21.45
C GLU A 181 12.89 10.27 -21.44
N ASP A 182 12.99 9.16 -22.18
CA ASP A 182 11.95 8.13 -22.25
C ASP A 182 11.74 7.46 -20.88
N LEU A 183 12.83 7.15 -20.16
CA LEU A 183 12.77 6.62 -18.79
C LEU A 183 12.10 7.60 -17.84
N ASN A 184 12.46 8.89 -17.91
CA ASN A 184 11.88 9.90 -17.04
C ASN A 184 10.38 10.11 -17.31
N ALA A 185 9.96 10.09 -18.59
CA ALA A 185 8.56 10.14 -18.97
C ALA A 185 7.79 8.90 -18.48
N THR A 186 8.34 7.71 -18.73
CA THR A 186 7.70 6.43 -18.37
C THR A 186 7.59 6.24 -16.87
N LEU A 187 8.66 6.49 -16.10
CA LEU A 187 8.65 6.41 -14.64
C LEU A 187 7.71 7.45 -14.02
N GLY A 188 7.69 8.68 -14.57
CA GLY A 188 6.77 9.71 -14.14
C GLY A 188 5.30 9.34 -14.37
N ALA A 189 4.98 8.77 -15.54
CA ALA A 189 3.65 8.28 -15.87
C ALA A 189 3.22 7.13 -14.94
N TYR A 190 4.10 6.14 -14.76
CA TYR A 190 3.87 4.99 -13.89
C TYR A 190 3.60 5.40 -12.45
N ILE A 191 4.41 6.30 -11.89
CA ILE A 191 4.25 6.73 -10.49
C ILE A 191 2.96 7.53 -10.28
N ARG A 192 2.56 8.38 -11.24
CA ARG A 192 1.26 9.06 -11.19
C ARG A 192 0.11 8.06 -11.20
N ALA A 193 0.19 7.05 -12.07
CA ALA A 193 -0.79 5.97 -12.11
C ALA A 193 -0.82 5.21 -10.77
N GLN A 194 0.34 4.86 -10.21
CA GLN A 194 0.43 4.14 -8.94
C GLN A 194 -0.20 4.92 -7.78
N LEU A 195 0.13 6.21 -7.64
CA LEU A 195 -0.44 7.04 -6.58
C LEU A 195 -1.95 7.15 -6.69
N LEU A 196 -2.48 7.22 -7.92
CA LEU A 196 -3.92 7.24 -8.12
C LEU A 196 -4.55 5.87 -7.84
N ALA A 197 -3.89 4.77 -8.20
CA ALA A 197 -4.31 3.41 -7.85
C ALA A 197 -4.38 3.24 -6.33
N CYS A 198 -3.34 3.64 -5.58
CA CYS A 198 -3.35 3.65 -4.11
C CYS A 198 -4.53 4.43 -3.53
N ALA A 199 -4.80 5.63 -4.05
CA ALA A 199 -5.93 6.44 -3.59
C ALA A 199 -7.28 5.77 -3.88
N VAL A 200 -7.45 5.22 -5.09
CA VAL A 200 -8.67 4.52 -5.50
C VAL A 200 -8.87 3.25 -4.67
N ALA A 201 -7.83 2.43 -4.50
CA ALA A 201 -7.86 1.23 -3.67
C ALA A 201 -8.24 1.57 -2.23
N GLY A 202 -7.64 2.60 -1.63
CA GLY A 202 -7.97 2.98 -0.27
C GLY A 202 -9.43 3.42 -0.08
N ILE A 203 -9.95 4.22 -1.02
CA ILE A 203 -11.34 4.70 -0.99
C ILE A 203 -12.32 3.57 -1.27
N VAL A 204 -12.11 2.81 -2.35
CA VAL A 204 -13.04 1.77 -2.79
C VAL A 204 -13.06 0.61 -1.80
N CYS A 205 -11.91 0.17 -1.30
CA CYS A 205 -11.87 -0.86 -0.27
C CYS A 205 -12.47 -0.36 1.05
N GLY A 206 -12.17 0.88 1.47
CA GLY A 206 -12.77 1.45 2.68
C GLY A 206 -14.30 1.51 2.61
N ILE A 207 -14.86 1.99 1.49
CA ILE A 207 -16.30 2.02 1.26
C ILE A 207 -16.87 0.59 1.17
N GLY A 208 -16.20 -0.29 0.42
CA GLY A 208 -16.64 -1.67 0.23
C GLY A 208 -16.72 -2.44 1.54
N PHE A 209 -15.70 -2.33 2.39
CA PHE A 209 -15.69 -2.90 3.74
C PHE A 209 -16.82 -2.33 4.60
N ALA A 210 -17.05 -1.01 4.55
CA ALA A 210 -18.13 -0.38 5.31
C ALA A 210 -19.52 -0.88 4.86
N VAL A 211 -19.74 -1.00 3.55
CA VAL A 211 -21.01 -1.47 2.97
C VAL A 211 -21.25 -2.95 3.28
N LEU A 212 -20.20 -3.77 3.25
CA LEU A 212 -20.29 -5.19 3.59
C LEU A 212 -20.49 -5.42 5.09
N GLY A 213 -20.29 -4.40 5.93
CA GLY A 213 -20.30 -4.55 7.39
C GLY A 213 -19.03 -5.22 7.92
N VAL A 214 -17.93 -5.16 7.18
CA VAL A 214 -16.62 -5.60 7.68
C VAL A 214 -16.17 -4.60 8.74
N PRO A 215 -15.78 -5.08 9.93
CA PRO A 215 -15.26 -4.23 11.00
C PRO A 215 -14.04 -3.45 10.54
N TYR A 216 -13.85 -2.28 11.12
CA TYR A 216 -12.66 -1.46 10.90
C TYR A 216 -12.45 -1.05 9.43
N PRO A 217 -13.50 -0.59 8.72
CA PRO A 217 -13.42 -0.34 7.29
C PRO A 217 -12.44 0.77 6.93
N LEU A 218 -12.32 1.79 7.79
CA LEU A 218 -11.38 2.90 7.60
C LEU A 218 -9.92 2.43 7.73
N LEU A 219 -9.62 1.58 8.73
CA LEU A 219 -8.31 1.00 8.93
C LEU A 219 -7.93 0.07 7.78
N LEU A 220 -8.82 -0.84 7.41
CA LEU A 220 -8.61 -1.79 6.32
C LEU A 220 -8.51 -1.08 4.95
N GLY A 221 -9.29 -0.03 4.73
CA GLY A 221 -9.19 0.83 3.54
C GLY A 221 -7.87 1.60 3.49
N ALA A 222 -7.45 2.22 4.60
CA ALA A 222 -6.15 2.90 4.66
C ALA A 222 -4.99 1.92 4.41
N LEU A 223 -5.06 0.72 5.00
CA LEU A 223 -4.11 -0.36 4.76
C LEU A 223 -4.11 -0.78 3.28
N ALA A 224 -5.28 -0.92 2.66
CA ALA A 224 -5.41 -1.24 1.24
C ALA A 224 -4.72 -0.20 0.35
N GLY A 225 -5.01 1.09 0.55
CA GLY A 225 -4.39 2.14 -0.25
C GLY A 225 -2.88 2.25 -0.05
N ALA A 226 -2.40 2.10 1.19
CA ALA A 226 -0.97 2.17 1.50
C ALA A 226 -0.19 0.99 0.90
N LEU A 227 -0.75 -0.22 1.03
CA LEU A 227 -0.09 -1.43 0.56
C LEU A 227 -0.20 -1.63 -0.95
N GLU A 228 -1.19 -1.04 -1.63
CA GLU A 228 -1.31 -1.07 -3.10
C GLU A 228 -0.05 -0.53 -3.81
N PHE A 229 0.79 0.25 -3.12
CA PHE A 229 2.06 0.70 -3.69
C PHE A 229 3.03 -0.46 -4.00
N ILE A 230 2.89 -1.61 -3.32
CA ILE A 230 3.68 -2.82 -3.54
C ILE A 230 2.80 -3.85 -4.26
N PRO A 231 2.90 -3.96 -5.60
CA PRO A 231 2.06 -4.87 -6.37
C PRO A 231 2.19 -6.32 -5.87
N LEU A 232 1.11 -7.09 -5.99
CA LEU A 232 0.97 -8.48 -5.52
C LEU A 232 0.99 -8.63 -4.00
N VAL A 233 1.99 -8.08 -3.31
CA VAL A 233 2.14 -8.18 -1.85
C VAL A 233 1.01 -7.44 -1.16
N GLY A 234 0.72 -6.22 -1.59
CA GLY A 234 -0.27 -5.38 -0.92
C GLY A 234 -1.67 -5.96 -0.93
N PRO A 235 -2.27 -6.22 -2.11
CA PRO A 235 -3.57 -6.87 -2.22
C PRO A 235 -3.64 -8.19 -1.46
N LEU A 236 -2.58 -9.00 -1.49
CA LEU A 236 -2.53 -10.28 -0.78
C LEU A 236 -2.60 -10.08 0.74
N VAL A 237 -1.79 -9.18 1.29
CA VAL A 237 -1.79 -8.88 2.72
C VAL A 237 -3.15 -8.32 3.14
N VAL A 238 -3.72 -7.40 2.36
CA VAL A 238 -5.05 -6.83 2.62
C VAL A 238 -6.12 -7.91 2.59
N ALA A 239 -6.10 -8.81 1.61
CA ALA A 239 -7.03 -9.91 1.51
C ALA A 239 -6.93 -10.85 2.70
N ILE A 240 -5.72 -11.20 3.14
CA ILE A 240 -5.51 -12.04 4.32
C ILE A 240 -6.04 -11.34 5.57
N VAL A 241 -5.61 -10.09 5.82
CA VAL A 241 -5.99 -9.35 7.04
C VAL A 241 -7.50 -9.10 7.08
N ALA A 242 -8.09 -8.60 6.00
CA ALA A 242 -9.53 -8.33 5.94
C ALA A 242 -10.37 -9.62 6.05
N SER A 243 -9.93 -10.71 5.44
CA SER A 243 -10.62 -12.00 5.55
C SER A 243 -10.58 -12.56 6.96
N ILE A 244 -9.45 -12.41 7.67
CA ILE A 244 -9.35 -12.82 9.08
C ILE A 244 -10.30 -11.97 9.93
N VAL A 245 -10.27 -10.64 9.77
CA VAL A 245 -11.16 -9.73 10.51
C VAL A 245 -12.64 -10.08 10.26
N ALA A 246 -13.00 -10.35 9.00
CA ALA A 246 -14.34 -10.80 8.63
C ALA A 246 -14.70 -12.16 9.26
N ALA A 247 -13.78 -13.13 9.23
CA ALA A 247 -13.99 -14.48 9.77
C ALA A 247 -14.26 -14.47 11.27
N LEU A 248 -13.55 -13.60 12.00
CA LEU A 248 -13.71 -13.43 13.43
C LEU A 248 -15.11 -12.90 13.77
N HIS A 249 -15.67 -11.99 12.97
CA HIS A 249 -17.01 -11.47 13.21
C HIS A 249 -18.13 -12.39 12.73
N ALA A 250 -18.03 -12.88 11.49
CA ALA A 250 -19.03 -13.73 10.88
C ALA A 250 -18.40 -14.60 9.78
N PRO A 251 -18.40 -15.94 9.89
CA PRO A 251 -17.76 -16.82 8.90
C PRO A 251 -18.27 -16.60 7.46
N MET A 252 -19.57 -16.29 7.31
CA MET A 252 -20.18 -16.01 6.00
C MET A 252 -19.65 -14.71 5.37
N LEU A 253 -19.23 -13.73 6.19
CA LEU A 253 -18.69 -12.45 5.74
C LEU A 253 -17.34 -12.60 5.03
N VAL A 254 -16.61 -13.69 5.30
CA VAL A 254 -15.34 -14.02 4.62
C VAL A 254 -15.57 -14.19 3.12
N LEU A 255 -16.61 -14.94 2.74
CA LEU A 255 -16.91 -15.21 1.34
C LEU A 255 -17.27 -13.91 0.59
N TRP A 256 -18.06 -13.04 1.22
CA TRP A 256 -18.41 -11.74 0.66
C TRP A 256 -17.20 -10.81 0.54
N THR A 257 -16.35 -10.77 1.57
CA THR A 257 -15.11 -9.98 1.58
C THR A 257 -14.13 -10.46 0.51
N ALA A 258 -13.90 -11.77 0.41
CA ALA A 258 -13.02 -12.36 -0.59
C ALA A 258 -13.56 -12.15 -2.02
N GLY A 259 -14.87 -12.32 -2.21
CA GLY A 259 -15.53 -12.06 -3.49
C GLY A 259 -15.44 -10.59 -3.91
N PHE A 260 -15.65 -9.66 -2.99
CA PHE A 260 -15.48 -8.23 -3.22
C PHE A 260 -14.03 -7.89 -3.60
N LEU A 261 -13.05 -8.34 -2.82
CA LEU A 261 -11.64 -8.06 -3.10
C LEU A 261 -11.16 -8.68 -4.40
N GLY A 262 -11.58 -9.91 -4.71
CA GLY A 262 -11.30 -10.56 -5.99
C GLY A 262 -11.90 -9.78 -7.16
N THR A 263 -13.16 -9.34 -7.03
CA THR A 263 -13.82 -8.53 -8.06
C THR A 263 -13.14 -7.17 -8.22
N PHE A 264 -12.83 -6.49 -7.12
CA PHE A 264 -12.11 -5.23 -7.14
C PHE A 264 -10.75 -5.38 -7.83
N ARG A 265 -10.01 -6.45 -7.53
CA ARG A 265 -8.71 -6.72 -8.17
C ARG A 265 -8.82 -6.91 -9.68
N VAL A 266 -9.82 -7.67 -10.13
CA VAL A 266 -10.08 -7.83 -11.57
C VAL A 266 -10.44 -6.48 -12.21
N VAL A 267 -11.30 -5.69 -11.58
CA VAL A 267 -11.65 -4.35 -12.09
C VAL A 267 -10.40 -3.46 -12.12
N GLU A 268 -9.57 -3.53 -11.10
CA GLU A 268 -8.35 -2.75 -11.00
C GLU A 268 -7.37 -3.10 -12.13
N ASP A 269 -7.03 -4.38 -12.28
CA ASP A 269 -6.05 -4.86 -13.25
C ASP A 269 -6.52 -4.68 -14.71
N TYR A 270 -7.81 -4.87 -14.99
CA TYR A 270 -8.34 -4.84 -16.37
C TYR A 270 -8.96 -3.50 -16.78
N VAL A 271 -9.44 -2.69 -15.83
CA VAL A 271 -10.16 -1.44 -16.15
C VAL A 271 -9.40 -0.22 -15.65
N ILE A 272 -8.92 -0.24 -14.42
CA ILE A 272 -8.32 0.94 -13.80
C ILE A 272 -6.90 1.13 -14.33
N TYR A 273 -6.00 0.15 -14.13
CA TYR A 273 -4.60 0.23 -14.51
C TYR A 273 -4.38 0.65 -15.98
N PRO A 274 -5.05 0.03 -16.97
CA PRO A 274 -4.88 0.41 -18.37
C PRO A 274 -5.30 1.86 -18.64
N ARG A 275 -6.33 2.37 -17.96
CA ARG A 275 -6.78 3.76 -18.11
C ARG A 275 -5.85 4.76 -17.44
N LEU A 276 -5.22 4.38 -16.33
CA LEU A 276 -4.26 5.22 -15.61
C LEU A 276 -2.95 5.38 -16.39
N ILE A 277 -2.44 4.29 -16.96
CA ILE A 277 -1.22 4.32 -17.77
C ILE A 277 -1.45 5.05 -19.10
N ARG A 278 -2.62 4.87 -19.74
CA ARG A 278 -2.92 5.50 -21.05
C ARG A 278 -2.99 7.03 -21.01
N ARG A 279 -3.20 7.65 -19.84
CA ARG A 279 -3.27 9.11 -19.66
C ARG A 279 -1.97 9.72 -19.12
N GLY A 280 -0.95 8.89 -18.87
CA GLY A 280 0.31 9.26 -18.25
C GLY A 280 1.38 9.68 -19.23
#